data_AF-A0A0A9HHU5-F1
#
_entry.id   AF-A0A0A9HHU5-F1
#
_cell.length_a   1.000
_cell.length_b   1.000
_cell.length_c   1.000
_cell.angle_alpha   90.00
_cell.angle_beta   90.00
_cell.angle_gamma   90.00
#
_symmetry.space_group_name_H-M   'P 1'
#
loop_
_entity.id
_entity.type
_entity.pdbx_description
1 polymer ?
#
loop_
_entity_poly.entity_id
_entity_poly.type
_entity_poly.pdbx_seq_one_letter_code
_entity_poly.pdbx_strand_id
1 'polypeptide(L)'
;MYWEHPTINGEIIGFHQPSKEEHQDSDEKMHNMKAWAEIYLLSLSDVMVTSAWSTFGYVAQGLSGLKTWLMFKPENRTAPDPPCRQVLSMEPCFHAPPFYDCKARRGTDTGKLVPHVRHCEDMSWGLKLVDTNEW
;
A
#
# COMPACT_ATOMS: atom_id res chain seq x y z
N MET A 1 -24.73 1.30 6.97
CA MET A 1 -24.38 -0.12 6.67
C MET A 1 -24.46 -1.00 7.93
N TYR A 2 -23.37 -1.26 8.67
CA TYR A 2 -23.40 -2.23 9.79
C TYR A 2 -24.17 -1.79 11.04
N TRP A 3 -24.46 -0.49 11.17
CA TRP A 3 -25.39 0.01 12.18
C TRP A 3 -26.86 -0.28 11.82
N GLU A 4 -27.19 -0.24 10.53
CA GLU A 4 -28.56 -0.35 10.02
C GLU A 4 -28.94 -1.79 9.67
N HIS A 5 -27.94 -2.64 9.38
CA HIS A 5 -28.14 -4.01 8.91
C HIS A 5 -27.28 -4.97 9.73
N PRO A 6 -27.87 -6.05 10.29
CA PRO A 6 -27.12 -7.06 11.01
C PRO A 6 -26.22 -7.86 10.06
N THR A 7 -25.12 -8.37 10.60
CA THR A 7 -24.24 -9.29 9.89
C THR A 7 -24.91 -10.66 9.72
N ILE A 8 -24.65 -11.33 8.59
CA ILE A 8 -25.25 -12.65 8.30
C ILE A 8 -24.66 -13.74 9.23
N ASN A 9 -23.39 -13.58 9.62
CA ASN A 9 -22.65 -14.51 10.48
C ASN A 9 -22.73 -14.18 11.98
N GLY A 10 -23.42 -13.10 12.36
CA GLY A 10 -23.55 -12.67 13.76
C GLY A 10 -22.33 -11.96 14.34
N GLU A 11 -21.31 -11.63 13.53
CA GLU A 11 -20.17 -10.82 13.97
C GLU A 11 -20.62 -9.41 14.39
N ILE A 12 -19.96 -8.86 15.41
CA ILE A 12 -20.15 -7.50 15.87
C ILE A 12 -19.09 -6.62 15.22
N ILE A 13 -19.51 -5.59 14.48
CA ILE A 13 -18.60 -4.74 13.71
C ILE A 13 -18.71 -3.28 14.18
N GLY A 14 -17.57 -2.69 14.54
CA GLY A 14 -17.43 -1.28 14.90
C GLY A 14 -16.52 -0.54 13.92
N PHE A 15 -16.83 0.73 13.64
CA PHE A 15 -16.02 1.60 12.79
C PHE A 15 -15.41 2.72 13.62
N HIS A 16 -14.11 2.93 13.46
CA HIS A 16 -13.34 3.93 14.20
C HIS A 16 -12.42 4.67 13.24
N GLN A 17 -12.49 6.00 13.27
CA GLN A 17 -11.61 6.89 12.50
C GLN A 17 -10.98 7.90 13.48
N PRO A 18 -9.65 7.88 13.70
CA PRO A 18 -9.01 8.70 14.73
C PRO A 18 -9.07 10.21 14.47
N SER A 19 -8.85 10.63 13.21
CA SER A 19 -8.88 12.04 12.84
C SER A 19 -9.55 12.27 11.47
N LYS A 20 -9.84 13.54 11.19
CA LYS A 20 -10.42 14.00 9.92
C LYS A 20 -9.74 15.30 9.50
N GLU A 21 -8.48 15.20 9.09
CA GLU A 21 -7.68 16.38 8.68
C GLU A 21 -8.08 16.94 7.31
N GLU A 22 -8.77 16.15 6.48
CA GLU A 22 -9.25 16.47 5.12
C GLU A 22 -8.14 16.74 4.08
N HIS A 23 -7.23 17.66 4.37
CA HIS A 23 -6.11 18.05 3.52
C HIS A 23 -4.78 17.79 4.23
N GLN A 24 -3.75 17.49 3.44
CA GLN A 24 -2.39 17.32 3.94
C GLN A 24 -1.80 18.68 4.30
N ASP A 25 -1.30 18.81 5.53
CA ASP A 25 -0.56 19.98 6.02
C ASP A 25 0.76 19.56 6.66
N SER A 26 1.78 19.39 5.82
CA SER A 26 3.07 18.82 6.24
C SER A 26 3.97 19.78 7.01
N ASP A 27 3.65 21.07 7.05
CA ASP A 27 4.40 22.05 7.84
C ASP A 27 3.88 22.10 9.30
N GLU A 28 2.65 21.63 9.53
CA GLU A 28 2.05 21.61 10.86
C GLU A 28 2.45 20.38 11.69
N LYS A 29 3.17 20.63 12.79
CA LYS A 29 3.69 19.58 13.67
C LYS A 29 2.59 18.66 14.20
N MET A 30 1.46 19.22 14.63
CA MET A 30 0.37 18.43 15.22
C MET A 30 -0.31 17.55 14.17
N HIS A 31 -0.47 18.06 12.94
CA HIS A 31 -0.98 17.28 11.81
C HIS A 31 -0.10 16.06 11.55
N ASN A 32 1.21 16.27 11.44
CA ASN A 32 2.19 15.19 11.25
C ASN A 32 2.20 14.18 12.41
N MET A 33 2.02 14.63 13.66
CA MET A 33 1.93 13.73 14.82
C MET A 33 0.69 12.84 14.75
N LYS A 34 -0.46 13.35 14.32
CA LYS A 34 -1.66 12.54 14.11
C LYS A 34 -1.46 11.54 12.97
N ALA A 35 -0.92 11.99 11.84
CA ALA A 35 -0.59 11.11 10.72
C ALA A 35 0.32 9.95 11.15
N TRP A 36 1.35 10.25 11.94
CA TRP A 36 2.25 9.22 12.48
C TRP A 36 1.55 8.25 13.45
N ALA A 37 0.70 8.77 14.34
CA ALA A 37 -0.09 7.93 15.22
C ALA A 37 -1.03 7.00 14.43
N GLU A 38 -1.64 7.50 13.36
CA GLU A 38 -2.51 6.69 12.49
C GLU A 38 -1.75 5.63 11.70
N ILE A 39 -0.57 5.93 11.17
CA ILE A 39 0.32 4.93 10.54
C ILE A 39 0.60 3.78 11.53
N TYR A 40 0.93 4.12 12.77
CA TYR A 40 1.18 3.13 13.81
C TYR A 40 -0.07 2.36 14.22
N LEU A 41 -1.23 3.01 14.36
CA LEU A 41 -2.48 2.33 14.67
C LEU A 41 -2.85 1.31 13.59
N LEU A 42 -2.66 1.67 12.31
CA LEU A 42 -2.83 0.72 11.21
C LEU A 42 -1.86 -0.45 11.33
N SER A 43 -0.58 -0.21 11.62
CA SER A 43 0.42 -1.27 11.71
C SER A 43 0.17 -2.29 12.82
N LEU A 44 -0.72 -1.99 13.77
CA LEU A 44 -1.14 -2.90 14.84
C LEU A 44 -2.36 -3.75 14.48
N SER A 45 -2.92 -3.62 13.27
CA SER A 45 -4.07 -4.40 12.82
C SER A 45 -3.64 -5.81 12.37
N ASP A 46 -4.45 -6.82 12.66
CA ASP A 46 -4.20 -8.21 12.22
C ASP A 46 -4.29 -8.38 10.69
N VAL A 47 -5.16 -7.59 10.07
CA VAL A 47 -5.35 -7.52 8.61
C VAL A 47 -5.45 -6.05 8.22
N MET A 48 -4.78 -5.67 7.13
CA MET A 48 -4.75 -4.29 6.66
C MET A 48 -5.12 -4.22 5.18
N VAL A 49 -5.88 -3.19 4.83
CA VAL A 49 -6.14 -2.78 3.45
C VAL A 49 -5.42 -1.46 3.19
N THR A 50 -4.62 -1.38 2.14
CA THR A 50 -3.86 -0.19 1.75
C THR A 50 -4.37 0.38 0.42
N SER A 51 -4.04 1.65 0.14
CA SER A 51 -4.41 2.31 -1.11
C SER A 51 -3.24 2.34 -2.08
N ALA A 52 -3.49 2.05 -3.36
CA ALA A 52 -2.51 2.20 -4.44
C ALA A 52 -1.81 3.56 -4.42
N TRP A 53 -0.48 3.53 -4.57
CA TRP A 53 0.44 4.68 -4.59
C TRP A 53 0.64 5.39 -3.25
N SER A 54 -0.02 4.95 -2.17
CA SER A 54 0.08 5.61 -0.87
C SER A 54 1.32 5.15 -0.10
N THR A 55 2.31 6.04 0.04
CA THR A 55 3.47 5.80 0.89
C THR A 55 3.11 5.70 2.37
N PHE A 56 2.03 6.35 2.82
CA PHE A 56 1.47 6.20 4.17
C PHE A 56 1.13 4.73 4.47
N GLY A 57 0.46 4.06 3.52
CA GLY A 57 0.15 2.64 3.61
C GLY A 57 1.40 1.75 3.56
N TYR A 58 2.40 2.10 2.76
CA TYR A 58 3.66 1.33 2.72
C TYR A 58 4.39 1.34 4.06
N VAL A 59 4.41 2.48 4.76
CA VAL A 59 5.05 2.56 6.08
C VAL A 59 4.28 1.71 7.10
N ALA A 60 2.95 1.84 7.16
CA ALA A 60 2.13 1.03 8.06
C ALA A 60 2.31 -0.48 7.80
N GLN A 61 2.30 -0.87 6.53
CA GLN A 61 2.56 -2.24 6.09
C GLN A 61 3.94 -2.73 6.54
N GLY A 62 5.01 -1.97 6.28
CA GLY A 62 6.36 -2.35 6.68
C GLY A 62 6.52 -2.49 8.18
N LEU A 63 5.89 -1.60 8.97
CA LEU A 63 5.89 -1.69 10.43
C LEU A 63 5.10 -2.90 10.95
N SER A 64 4.01 -3.29 10.27
CA SER A 64 3.20 -4.46 10.65
C SER A 64 3.90 -5.79 10.33
N GLY A 65 4.82 -5.80 9.36
CA GLY A 65 5.40 -7.04 8.83
C GLY A 65 4.42 -7.90 8.03
N LEU A 66 3.26 -7.36 7.61
CA LEU A 66 2.18 -8.11 6.96
C LEU A 66 2.14 -7.89 5.44
N LYS A 67 1.65 -8.90 4.71
CA LYS A 67 1.20 -8.73 3.31
C LYS A 67 -0.24 -8.21 3.29
N THR A 68 -0.40 -6.92 3.04
CA THR A 68 -1.70 -6.24 3.04
C THR A 68 -2.51 -6.50 1.77
N TRP A 69 -3.81 -6.17 1.82
CA TRP A 69 -4.66 -6.12 0.64
C TRP A 69 -4.60 -4.73 0.02
N LEU A 70 -4.11 -4.64 -1.20
CA LEU A 70 -3.95 -3.39 -1.94
C LEU A 70 -5.23 -3.10 -2.74
N MET A 71 -5.93 -2.02 -2.38
CA MET A 71 -7.01 -1.47 -3.17
C MET A 71 -6.45 -0.70 -4.36
N PHE A 72 -6.88 -1.09 -5.57
CA PHE A 72 -6.39 -0.46 -6.80
C PHE A 72 -6.90 0.97 -6.93
N LYS A 73 -6.09 1.81 -7.58
CA LYS A 73 -6.46 3.19 -7.89
C LYS A 73 -7.64 3.19 -8.88
N PRO A 74 -8.76 3.86 -8.57
CA PRO A 74 -9.85 4.03 -9.52
C PRO A 74 -9.41 4.87 -10.73
N GLU A 75 -9.85 4.47 -11.91
CA GLU A 75 -9.73 5.26 -13.13
C GLU A 75 -11.09 5.83 -13.52
N ASN A 76 -11.14 7.10 -13.93
CA ASN A 76 -12.39 7.78 -14.29
C ASN A 76 -13.52 7.63 -13.25
N ARG A 77 -13.16 7.60 -11.95
CA ARG A 77 -14.09 7.41 -10.83
C ARG A 77 -14.90 6.10 -10.91
N THR A 78 -14.37 5.10 -11.61
CA THR A 78 -14.96 3.77 -11.72
C THR A 78 -14.22 2.81 -10.78
N ALA A 79 -14.97 2.01 -10.02
CA ALA A 79 -14.39 1.00 -9.15
C ALA A 79 -13.64 -0.05 -9.99
N PRO A 80 -12.37 -0.37 -9.67
CA PRO A 80 -11.63 -1.43 -10.35
C PRO A 80 -12.28 -2.81 -10.17
N ASP A 81 -12.08 -3.69 -11.15
CA ASP A 81 -12.47 -5.11 -11.09
C ASP A 81 -11.25 -6.00 -11.47
N PRO A 82 -10.67 -6.76 -10.52
CA PRO A 82 -11.05 -6.83 -9.11
C PRO A 82 -10.74 -5.53 -8.34
N PRO A 83 -11.42 -5.24 -7.21
CA PRO A 83 -11.23 -4.00 -6.47
C PRO A 83 -9.90 -3.94 -5.69
N CYS A 84 -9.38 -5.10 -5.28
CA CYS A 84 -8.13 -5.23 -4.56
C CYS A 84 -7.47 -6.58 -4.81
N ARG A 85 -6.20 -6.71 -4.40
CA ARG A 85 -5.48 -7.99 -4.30
C ARG A 85 -4.46 -7.97 -3.18
N GLN A 86 -4.01 -9.14 -2.73
CA GLN A 86 -2.89 -9.19 -1.79
C GLN A 86 -1.57 -8.78 -2.46
N VAL A 87 -0.73 -8.04 -1.75
CA VAL A 87 0.61 -7.67 -2.22
C VAL A 87 1.56 -8.88 -2.27
N LEU A 88 2.52 -8.84 -3.18
CA LEU A 88 3.57 -9.84 -3.37
C LEU A 88 4.49 -9.94 -2.13
N SER A 89 4.77 -8.81 -1.50
CA SER A 89 5.61 -8.68 -0.31
C SER A 89 5.23 -7.44 0.50
N MET A 90 5.68 -7.39 1.75
CA MET A 90 5.52 -6.23 2.64
C MET A 90 6.36 -5.01 2.23
N GLU A 91 7.25 -5.14 1.24
CA GLU A 91 8.19 -4.10 0.85
C GLU A 91 7.49 -2.90 0.16
N PRO A 92 7.99 -1.67 0.37
CA PRO A 92 7.47 -0.48 -0.28
C PRO A 92 7.76 -0.49 -1.79
N CYS A 93 6.98 0.31 -2.53
CA CYS A 93 7.26 0.55 -3.94
C CYS A 93 8.20 1.75 -4.14
N PHE A 94 9.30 1.55 -4.85
CA PHE A 94 10.12 2.64 -5.37
C PHE A 94 9.47 3.19 -6.65
N HIS A 95 8.82 4.35 -6.54
CA HIS A 95 7.99 4.95 -7.60
C HIS A 95 8.75 5.50 -8.81
N ALA A 96 10.00 5.92 -8.63
CA ALA A 96 10.81 6.55 -9.67
C ALA A 96 12.17 5.85 -9.86
N PRO A 97 12.16 4.54 -10.22
CA PRO A 97 13.39 3.78 -10.41
C PRO A 97 14.07 4.17 -11.73
N PRO A 98 15.41 4.06 -11.81
CA PRO A 98 16.10 4.18 -13.08
C PRO A 98 15.87 2.94 -13.95
N PHE A 99 15.76 3.16 -15.26
CA PHE A 99 15.63 2.13 -16.29
C PHE A 99 16.87 2.10 -17.20
N TYR A 100 18.04 1.85 -16.62
CA TYR A 100 19.32 2.01 -17.32
C TYR A 100 20.33 0.91 -16.97
N ASP A 101 20.95 0.33 -18.00
CA ASP A 101 22.11 -0.55 -17.87
C ASP A 101 23.38 0.31 -17.95
N CYS A 102 24.06 0.45 -16.82
CA CYS A 102 25.29 1.24 -16.71
C CYS A 102 26.44 0.73 -17.59
N LYS A 103 26.54 -0.59 -17.78
CA LYS A 103 27.63 -1.24 -18.51
C LYS A 103 27.39 -1.15 -20.02
N ALA A 104 26.17 -1.44 -20.47
CA ALA A 104 25.79 -1.34 -21.88
C ALA A 104 25.47 0.10 -22.31
N ARG A 105 25.36 1.04 -21.35
CA ARG A 105 25.03 2.46 -21.55
C ARG A 105 23.75 2.68 -22.35
N ARG A 106 22.69 1.94 -22.02
CA ARG A 106 21.39 1.99 -22.71
C ARG A 106 20.24 1.73 -21.75
N GLY A 107 19.03 2.08 -22.18
CA GLY A 107 17.83 1.76 -21.42
C GLY A 107 17.63 0.25 -21.23
N THR A 108 17.18 -0.17 -20.06
CA THR A 108 16.83 -1.56 -19.77
C THR A 108 15.69 -1.64 -18.74
N ASP A 109 14.91 -2.72 -18.79
CA ASP A 109 13.88 -3.01 -17.81
C ASP A 109 14.51 -3.60 -16.54
N THR A 110 14.70 -2.76 -15.54
CA THR A 110 15.34 -3.11 -14.26
C THR A 110 14.47 -4.03 -13.39
N GLY A 111 13.16 -4.15 -13.66
CA GLY A 111 12.25 -5.08 -12.97
C GLY A 111 12.32 -6.53 -13.46
N LYS A 112 13.10 -6.79 -14.52
CA LYS A 112 13.26 -8.13 -15.12
C LYS A 112 14.69 -8.69 -15.01
N LEU A 113 15.61 -7.96 -14.36
CA LEU A 113 17.02 -8.36 -14.30
C LEU A 113 17.30 -9.48 -13.30
N VAL A 114 16.63 -9.46 -12.15
CA VAL A 114 16.83 -10.42 -11.06
C VAL A 114 15.48 -10.84 -10.47
N PRO A 115 15.37 -12.03 -9.87
CA PRO A 115 14.06 -12.56 -9.47
C PRO A 115 13.46 -11.87 -8.23
N HIS A 116 14.29 -11.28 -7.36
CA HIS A 116 13.89 -10.59 -6.12
C HIS A 116 13.60 -9.09 -6.30
N VAL A 117 13.65 -8.57 -7.54
CA VAL A 117 13.21 -7.21 -7.87
C VAL A 117 12.13 -7.32 -8.94
N ARG A 118 10.94 -6.78 -8.67
CA ARG A 118 9.79 -6.84 -9.57
C ARG A 118 9.09 -5.50 -9.67
N HIS A 119 8.28 -5.32 -10.71
CA HIS A 119 7.37 -4.19 -10.77
C HIS A 119 6.32 -4.25 -9.67
N CYS A 120 5.95 -3.08 -9.15
CA CYS A 120 4.96 -2.97 -8.09
C CYS A 120 3.56 -3.31 -8.59
N GLU A 121 2.70 -3.66 -7.64
CA GLU A 121 1.35 -4.11 -7.89
C GLU A 121 0.39 -2.97 -8.24
N ASP A 122 0.69 -1.77 -7.73
CA ASP A 122 -0.08 -0.55 -7.84
C ASP A 122 0.53 0.46 -8.82
N MET A 123 1.85 0.50 -8.96
CA MET A 123 2.56 1.38 -9.89
C MET A 123 3.39 0.56 -10.87
N SER A 124 2.89 0.40 -12.10
CA SER A 124 3.44 -0.55 -13.08
C SER A 124 4.88 -0.26 -13.51
N TRP A 125 5.36 0.98 -13.37
CA TRP A 125 6.76 1.36 -13.61
C TRP A 125 7.60 1.43 -12.32
N GLY A 126 6.98 1.32 -11.14
CA GLY A 126 7.72 1.26 -9.88
C GLY A 126 8.42 -0.09 -9.72
N LEU A 127 9.37 -0.17 -8.79
CA LEU A 127 10.04 -1.42 -8.41
C LEU A 127 9.92 -1.70 -6.93
N LYS A 128 9.80 -2.97 -6.55
CA LYS A 128 9.88 -3.41 -5.16
C LYS A 128 10.65 -4.71 -5.02
N LEU A 129 11.11 -4.96 -3.80
CA LEU A 129 11.71 -6.23 -3.41
C LEU A 129 10.62 -7.27 -3.20
N VAL A 130 10.86 -8.50 -3.65
CA VAL A 130 9.98 -9.65 -3.42
C VAL A 130 10.81 -10.85 -2.97
N ASP A 131 10.25 -11.68 -2.10
CA ASP A 131 10.89 -12.95 -1.75
C ASP A 131 10.55 -14.01 -2.81
N THR A 132 11.57 -14.76 -3.23
CA THR A 132 11.45 -15.88 -4.17
C THR A 132 11.16 -17.21 -3.48
N ASN A 133 11.22 -17.26 -2.14
CA ASN A 133 11.07 -18.49 -1.36
C ASN A 133 9.68 -18.64 -0.70
N GLU A 134 8.76 -17.70 -0.91
CA GLU A 134 7.39 -17.74 -0.34
C GLU A 134 6.31 -18.17 -1.36
N TRP A 135 6.67 -19.05 -2.31
CA TRP A 135 5.75 -19.64 -3.30
C TRP A 135 5.40 -21.08 -2.96
#